data_AF-A0A8J3AV10-F1
#
_entry.id   AF-A0A8J3AV10-F1
#
_cell.length_a   1.000
_cell.length_b   1.000
_cell.length_c   1.000
_cell.angle_alpha   90.00
_cell.angle_beta   90.00
_cell.angle_gamma   90.00
#
_symmetry.space_group_name_H-M   'P 1'
#
loop_
_entity.id
_entity.type
_entity.pdbx_description
1 polymer ?
#
loop_
_entity_poly.entity_id
_entity_poly.type
_entity_poly.pdbx_seq_one_letter_code
_entity_poly.pdbx_strand_id
1 'polypeptide(L)'
;MDMLHFGGLAVLLALCAMASNMIYNHFYEMVEHHYGWQRTVRMRVVHTLGFEAFFMAIALPLTAWWLSISVVEALLLDVTFSIFFMIYAFCFNWVFDIARHRLAARVVADR
;
A
#
# COMPACT_ATOMS: atom_id res chain seq x y z
N MET A 1 14.56 -23.95 2.13
CA MET A 1 14.51 -22.48 2.01
C MET A 1 14.49 -21.94 3.43
N ASP A 2 15.64 -21.48 3.92
CA ASP A 2 15.78 -21.10 5.34
C ASP A 2 14.99 -19.83 5.66
N MET A 3 14.44 -19.74 6.88
CA MET A 3 13.64 -18.61 7.36
C MET A 3 14.35 -17.25 7.21
N LEU A 4 15.69 -17.27 7.29
CA LEU A 4 16.57 -16.12 7.06
C LEU A 4 16.51 -15.56 5.63
N HIS A 5 16.31 -16.41 4.61
CA HIS A 5 16.16 -15.98 3.23
C HIS A 5 14.84 -15.23 3.02
N PHE A 6 13.73 -15.72 3.59
CA PHE A 6 12.44 -15.03 3.55
C PHE A 6 12.46 -13.68 4.28
N GLY A 7 13.13 -13.62 5.43
CA GLY A 7 13.32 -12.36 6.16
C GLY A 7 14.12 -11.32 5.36
N GLY A 8 15.23 -11.75 4.74
CA GLY A 8 16.04 -10.86 3.88
C GLY A 8 15.27 -10.30 2.69
N LEU A 9 14.41 -11.13 2.08
CA LEU A 9 13.57 -10.70 0.96
C LEU A 9 12.48 -9.71 1.38
N ALA A 10 11.85 -9.93 2.53
CA ALA A 10 10.89 -8.98 3.06
C ALA A 10 11.53 -7.60 3.29
N VAL A 11 12.77 -7.57 3.79
CA VAL A 11 13.54 -6.33 3.97
C VAL A 11 13.87 -5.68 2.62
N LEU A 12 14.34 -6.45 1.64
CA LEU A 12 14.64 -5.92 0.29
C LEU A 12 13.39 -5.34 -0.39
N LEU A 13 12.26 -6.05 -0.33
CA LEU A 13 10.99 -5.58 -0.87
C LEU A 13 10.51 -4.31 -0.15
N ALA A 14 10.68 -4.22 1.17
CA ALA A 14 10.36 -3.01 1.92
C ALA A 14 11.25 -1.82 1.53
N LEU A 15 12.55 -2.04 1.33
CA LEU A 15 13.48 -1.01 0.84
C LEU A 15 13.13 -0.55 -0.57
N CYS A 16 12.82 -1.48 -1.47
CA CYS A 16 12.35 -1.17 -2.82
C CYS A 16 11.05 -0.38 -2.80
N ALA A 17 10.08 -0.78 -1.97
CA ALA A 17 8.82 -0.05 -1.82
C ALA A 17 9.03 1.39 -1.30
N MET A 18 9.89 1.56 -0.29
CA MET A 18 10.24 2.90 0.22
C MET A 18 10.95 3.76 -0.85
N ALA A 19 11.89 3.17 -1.59
CA ALA A 19 12.59 3.86 -2.67
C ALA A 19 11.63 4.30 -3.78
N SER A 20 10.75 3.40 -4.23
CA SER A 20 9.72 3.71 -5.23
C SER A 20 8.80 4.84 -4.76
N ASN A 21 8.37 4.83 -3.50
CA ASN A 21 7.55 5.90 -2.91
C ASN A 21 8.29 7.25 -2.89
N MET A 22 9.56 7.26 -2.47
CA MET A 22 10.37 8.49 -2.48
C MET A 22 10.55 9.04 -3.90
N ILE A 23 10.90 8.18 -4.87
CA ILE A 23 11.13 8.60 -6.26
C ILE A 23 9.86 9.20 -6.85
N TYR A 24 8.72 8.52 -6.69
CA TYR A 24 7.44 8.99 -7.21
C TYR A 24 7.02 10.31 -6.57
N ASN A 25 7.09 10.41 -5.24
CA ASN A 25 6.72 11.62 -4.53
C ASN A 25 7.61 12.80 -4.93
N HIS A 26 8.92 12.58 -5.06
CA HIS A 26 9.83 13.63 -5.48
C HIS A 26 9.55 14.13 -6.90
N PHE A 27 9.32 13.21 -7.85
CA PHE A 27 8.93 13.57 -9.21
C PHE A 27 7.63 14.36 -9.23
N TYR A 28 6.64 13.91 -8.47
CA TYR A 28 5.34 14.56 -8.41
C TYR A 28 5.42 15.97 -7.79
N GLU A 29 6.19 16.14 -6.71
CA GLU A 29 6.43 17.45 -6.08
C GLU A 29 7.15 18.41 -7.04
N MET A 30 8.11 17.92 -7.82
CA MET A 30 8.80 18.72 -8.84
C MET A 30 7.82 19.23 -9.89
N VAL A 31 6.92 18.37 -10.39
CA VAL A 31 5.87 18.76 -11.34
C VAL A 31 4.88 19.73 -10.71
N GLU A 32 4.42 19.47 -9.49
CA GLU A 32 3.48 20.32 -8.76
C GLU A 32 4.05 21.74 -8.57
N HIS A 33 5.32 21.84 -8.15
CA HIS A 33 6.01 23.11 -7.97
C HIS A 33 6.24 23.84 -9.30
N HIS A 34 6.52 23.11 -10.38
CA HIS A 34 6.72 23.70 -11.71
C HIS A 34 5.43 24.33 -12.27
N TYR A 35 4.28 23.69 -12.06
CA TYR A 35 2.99 24.16 -12.59
C TYR A 35 2.13 24.97 -11.60
N GLY A 36 2.55 25.11 -10.34
CA GLY A 36 1.83 25.89 -9.33
C GLY A 36 0.42 25.37 -9.03
N TRP A 37 0.23 24.05 -9.11
CA TRP A 37 -1.10 23.44 -9.04
C TRP A 37 -1.77 23.60 -7.67
N GLN A 38 -3.06 23.95 -7.71
CA GLN A 38 -3.93 23.92 -6.52
C GLN A 38 -4.26 22.45 -6.19
N ARG A 39 -4.04 22.04 -4.93
CA ARG A 39 -4.32 20.67 -4.45
C ARG A 39 -5.81 20.35 -4.39
N THR A 40 -6.42 20.14 -5.56
CA THR A 40 -7.82 19.72 -5.70
C THR A 40 -7.98 18.21 -5.49
N VAL A 41 -9.20 17.76 -5.18
CA VAL A 41 -9.51 16.33 -5.04
C VAL A 41 -9.15 15.54 -6.30
N ARG A 42 -9.37 16.12 -7.48
CA ARG A 42 -8.99 15.51 -8.78
C ARG A 42 -7.49 15.25 -8.85
N MET A 43 -6.68 16.21 -8.39
CA MET A 43 -5.23 16.10 -8.39
C MET A 43 -4.75 14.97 -7.47
N ARG A 44 -5.40 14.79 -6.31
CA ARG A 44 -5.13 13.67 -5.40
C ARG A 44 -5.46 12.31 -6.02
N VAL A 45 -6.59 12.19 -6.71
CA VAL A 45 -6.97 10.95 -7.41
C VAL A 45 -5.95 10.62 -8.51
N VAL A 46 -5.56 11.60 -9.31
CA VAL A 46 -4.53 11.41 -10.35
C VAL A 46 -3.19 10.99 -9.75
N HIS A 47 -2.78 11.60 -8.63
CA HIS A 47 -1.57 11.22 -7.91
C HIS A 47 -1.62 9.79 -7.38
N THR A 48 -2.71 9.39 -6.72
CA THR A 48 -2.85 8.03 -6.18
C THR A 48 -2.87 6.98 -7.30
N LEU A 49 -3.62 7.22 -8.38
CA LEU A 49 -3.65 6.32 -9.53
C LEU A 49 -2.30 6.26 -10.25
N GLY A 50 -1.61 7.39 -10.37
CA GLY A 50 -0.27 7.45 -10.97
C GLY A 50 0.78 6.73 -10.13
N PHE A 51 0.71 6.85 -8.80
CA PHE A 51 1.57 6.12 -7.88
C PHE A 51 1.35 4.62 -8.03
N GLU A 52 0.09 4.18 -8.02
CA GLU A 52 -0.27 2.77 -8.18
C GLU A 52 0.28 2.21 -9.49
N ALA A 53 0.11 2.93 -10.60
CA ALA A 53 0.62 2.51 -11.90
C ALA A 53 2.17 2.46 -11.94
N PHE A 54 2.84 3.45 -11.36
CA PHE A 54 4.31 3.48 -11.26
C PHE A 54 4.83 2.32 -10.39
N PHE A 55 4.16 2.06 -9.27
CA PHE A 55 4.48 0.96 -8.38
C PHE A 55 4.28 -0.39 -9.08
N MET A 56 3.13 -0.61 -9.73
CA MET A 56 2.86 -1.82 -10.51
C MET A 56 3.88 -2.06 -11.62
N ALA A 57 4.33 -1.01 -12.31
CA ALA A 57 5.35 -1.14 -13.36
C ALA A 57 6.69 -1.71 -12.86
N ILE A 58 7.00 -1.54 -11.57
CA ILE A 58 8.21 -2.09 -10.92
C ILE A 58 7.89 -3.41 -10.20
N ALA A 59 6.77 -3.45 -9.48
CA ALA A 59 6.38 -4.57 -8.65
C ALA A 59 5.99 -5.80 -9.49
N LEU A 60 5.24 -5.64 -10.58
CA LEU A 60 4.77 -6.77 -11.39
C LEU A 60 5.92 -7.54 -12.08
N PRO A 61 6.91 -6.90 -12.73
CA PRO A 61 8.04 -7.64 -13.29
C PRO A 61 8.88 -8.31 -12.19
N LEU A 62 9.05 -7.66 -11.05
CA LEU A 62 9.81 -8.20 -9.92
C LEU A 62 9.13 -9.44 -9.33
N THR A 63 7.82 -9.38 -9.08
CA THR A 63 7.05 -10.52 -8.55
C THR A 63 6.92 -11.64 -9.58
N ALA A 64 6.68 -11.32 -10.85
CA ALA A 64 6.68 -12.30 -11.95
C ALA A 64 8.02 -13.04 -12.04
N TRP A 65 9.14 -12.31 -11.99
CA TRP A 65 10.48 -12.90 -12.00
C TRP A 65 10.74 -13.74 -10.74
N TRP A 66 10.39 -13.22 -9.56
CA TRP A 66 10.64 -13.88 -8.29
C TRP A 66 9.84 -15.19 -8.13
N LEU A 67 8.56 -15.17 -8.49
CA LEU A 67 7.64 -16.30 -8.37
C LEU A 67 7.66 -17.21 -9.62
N SER A 68 8.39 -16.83 -10.67
CA SER A 68 8.40 -17.52 -11.96
C SER A 68 7.00 -17.70 -12.55
N ILE A 69 6.17 -16.67 -12.45
CA ILE A 69 4.80 -16.61 -12.98
C ILE A 69 4.71 -15.58 -14.11
N SER A 70 3.64 -15.63 -14.91
CA SER A 70 3.39 -14.60 -15.92
C SER A 70 3.04 -13.25 -15.29
N VAL A 71 3.25 -12.16 -16.04
CA VAL A 71 2.89 -10.80 -15.60
C VAL A 71 1.38 -10.67 -15.32
N VAL A 72 0.54 -11.42 -16.05
CA VAL A 72 -0.92 -11.45 -15.82
C VAL A 72 -1.25 -12.15 -14.50
N GLU A 73 -0.59 -13.27 -14.20
CA GLU A 73 -0.75 -13.95 -12.91
C GLU A 73 -0.24 -13.09 -11.75
N ALA A 74 0.88 -12.39 -11.93
CA ALA A 74 1.39 -11.42 -10.96
C ALA A 74 0.39 -10.28 -10.71
N LEU A 75 -0.25 -9.75 -11.76
CA LEU A 75 -1.27 -8.73 -11.64
C LEU A 75 -2.51 -9.24 -10.90
N LEU A 76 -2.98 -10.45 -11.23
CA LEU A 76 -4.11 -11.08 -10.54
C LEU A 76 -3.78 -11.31 -9.06
N LEU A 77 -2.56 -11.74 -8.75
CA LEU A 77 -2.09 -11.94 -7.39
C LEU A 77 -2.08 -10.62 -6.61
N ASP A 78 -1.55 -9.54 -7.20
CA ASP A 78 -1.51 -8.22 -6.58
C ASP A 78 -2.92 -7.66 -6.30
N VAL A 79 -3.82 -7.71 -7.30
CA VAL A 79 -5.22 -7.28 -7.13
C VAL A 79 -5.94 -8.11 -6.08
N THR A 80 -5.72 -9.43 -6.07
CA THR A 80 -6.35 -10.34 -5.09
C THR A 80 -5.88 -10.00 -3.68
N PHE A 81 -4.58 -9.79 -3.47
CA PHE A 81 -4.05 -9.40 -2.16
C PHE A 81 -4.53 -8.01 -1.74
N SER A 82 -4.55 -7.04 -2.66
CA SER A 82 -5.03 -5.68 -2.37
C SER A 82 -6.48 -5.68 -1.89
N ILE A 83 -7.36 -6.39 -2.60
CA ILE A 83 -8.78 -6.56 -2.21
C ILE A 83 -8.89 -7.30 -0.87
N PHE A 84 -8.15 -8.39 -0.70
CA PHE A 84 -8.16 -9.17 0.54
C PHE A 84 -7.73 -8.32 1.75
N PHE A 85 -6.63 -7.58 1.64
CA PHE A 85 -6.14 -6.70 2.70
C PHE A 85 -7.11 -5.54 2.98
N MET A 86 -7.76 -4.99 1.95
CA MET A 86 -8.77 -3.95 2.12
C MET A 86 -9.98 -4.47 2.93
N ILE A 87 -10.50 -5.65 2.59
CA ILE A 87 -11.59 -6.29 3.34
C ILE A 87 -11.15 -6.62 4.76
N TYR A 88 -9.97 -7.22 4.92
CA TYR A 88 -9.40 -7.54 6.23
C TYR A 88 -9.26 -6.29 7.11
N ALA A 89 -8.66 -5.21 6.59
CA ALA A 89 -8.47 -3.96 7.32
C ALA A 89 -9.81 -3.34 7.71
N PHE A 90 -10.80 -3.36 6.81
CA PHE A 90 -12.15 -2.88 7.12
C PHE A 90 -12.78 -3.67 8.27
N CYS A 91 -12.79 -5.00 8.20
CA CYS A 91 -13.33 -5.85 9.25
C CYS A 91 -12.60 -5.66 10.58
N PHE A 92 -11.26 -5.57 10.54
CA PHE A 92 -10.45 -5.33 11.72
C PHE A 92 -10.78 -3.99 12.37
N ASN A 93 -10.82 -2.91 11.59
CA ASN A 93 -11.17 -1.57 12.07
C ASN A 93 -12.57 -1.54 12.68
N TRP A 94 -13.55 -2.20 12.05
CA TRP A 94 -14.90 -2.31 12.60
C TRP A 94 -14.87 -3.01 13.97
N VAL A 95 -14.27 -4.20 14.06
CA VAL A 95 -14.19 -4.95 15.32
C VAL A 95 -13.49 -4.13 16.40
N PHE A 96 -12.41 -3.43 16.04
CA PHE A 96 -11.69 -2.56 16.94
C PHE A 96 -12.57 -1.41 17.45
N ASP A 97 -13.35 -0.77 16.59
CA ASP A 97 -14.28 0.29 16.98
C ASP A 97 -15.36 -0.23 17.93
N ILE A 98 -15.93 -1.42 17.68
CA ILE A 98 -16.87 -2.05 18.63
C ILE A 98 -16.20 -2.30 19.98
N ALA A 99 -14.99 -2.87 19.98
CA ALA A 99 -14.25 -3.15 21.20
C ALA A 99 -13.95 -1.86 21.97
N ARG A 100 -13.53 -0.81 21.26
CA ARG A 100 -13.27 0.52 21.81
C ARG A 100 -14.52 1.14 22.43
N HIS A 101 -15.66 1.09 21.75
CA HIS A 101 -16.93 1.58 22.28
C HIS A 101 -17.35 0.82 23.56
N ARG A 102 -17.14 -0.50 23.61
CA ARG A 102 -17.43 -1.32 24.80
C ARG A 102 -16.48 -1.02 25.97
N LEU A 103 -15.19 -0.80 25.70
CA LEU A 103 -14.21 -0.41 26.72
C LEU A 103 -14.47 1.01 27.24
N ALA A 104 -14.80 1.96 26.36
CA ALA A 104 -15.14 3.32 26.75
C ALA A 104 -16.41 3.37 27.63
N ALA A 105 -17.42 2.56 27.31
CA ALA A 105 -18.62 2.44 28.14
C ALA A 105 -18.33 1.86 29.54
N ARG A 106 -17.35 0.95 29.67
CA ARG A 106 -16.91 0.41 30.96
C ARG A 106 -16.15 1.44 31.80
N VAL A 107 -15.28 2.24 31.19
CA VAL A 107 -14.50 3.27 31.90
C VAL A 107 -15.38 4.40 32.44
N VAL A 108 -16.46 4.75 31.73
CA VAL A 108 -17.42 5.77 32.19
C VAL A 108 -18.35 5.23 33.28
N ALA A 109 -18.68 3.94 33.28
CA ALA A 109 -19.52 3.32 34.31
C ALA A 109 -18.80 3.09 35.65
N ASP A 110 -17.47 3.12 35.66
CA ASP A 110 -16.61 2.88 36.83
C ASP A 110 -16.08 4.18 37.47
N ARG A 111 -16.53 5.35 36.98
CA ARG A 111 -16.28 6.70 37.55
C ARG A 111 -17.56 7.30 38.11
#